data_AF-A0A1V4GLL2-F1
#
_entry.id   AF-A0A1V4GLL2-F1
#
_cell.length_a   1.000
_cell.length_b   1.000
_cell.length_c   1.000
_cell.angle_alpha   90.00
_cell.angle_beta   90.00
_cell.angle_gamma   90.00
#
_symmetry.space_group_name_H-M   'P 1'
#
loop_
_entity.id
_entity.type
_entity.pdbx_description
1 polymer ?
#
loop_
_entity_poly.entity_id
_entity_poly.type
_entity_poly.pdbx_seq_one_letter_code
_entity_poly.pdbx_strand_id
1 'polypeptide(L)'
;MKDNSFANLIVACIYAPFIIGFLYLVIGVPLNDKNNFDKKVQQYENMAKSGDVLAQSDLAKLYKNGNGILFDIDYGVDLQKSAYWYEQLALQGNAEAQYKIAEIYQNGIGIPVNLQNASYWYEQSALQNNSYAQFQLAENWKNGAGVPKNNNNAIYWYTKSAENNNTQAMEKIGIIYHDGLLGVAKNKELALSWFQKLRDMPNYIINSDINARLYFLENPIEIAKPQQPELQIPQQQYTNTNKYYPSEHYGYSKEPTAQCWDGTYSYSLGRRGVCSGHGGVKYWF
;
A
#
# COMPACT_ATOMS: atom_id res chain seq x y z
N MET A 1 29.54 -46.47 30.03
CA MET A 1 29.28 -45.48 28.97
C MET A 1 27.83 -45.09 29.12
N LYS A 2 27.56 -43.84 29.49
CA LYS A 2 26.21 -43.37 29.84
C LYS A 2 25.38 -43.24 28.56
N ASP A 3 24.14 -43.75 28.61
CA ASP A 3 23.17 -43.72 27.53
C ASP A 3 22.85 -42.28 27.09
N ASN A 4 23.36 -41.90 25.93
CA ASN A 4 23.03 -40.63 25.24
C ASN A 4 21.68 -40.70 24.48
N SER A 5 20.92 -41.79 24.62
CA SER A 5 19.62 -41.97 23.97
C SER A 5 18.56 -41.00 24.50
N PHE A 6 18.53 -40.76 25.81
CA PHE A 6 17.58 -39.84 26.43
C PHE A 6 17.89 -38.36 26.15
N ALA A 7 19.17 -38.00 25.99
CA ALA A 7 19.57 -36.63 25.68
C ALA A 7 19.12 -36.21 24.27
N ASN A 8 19.18 -37.11 23.28
CA ASN A 8 18.71 -36.84 21.92
C ASN A 8 17.17 -36.80 21.82
N LEU A 9 16.45 -37.55 22.67
CA LEU A 9 14.99 -37.47 22.73
C LEU A 9 14.51 -36.12 23.30
N ILE A 10 15.23 -35.56 24.27
CA ILE A 10 14.90 -34.28 24.90
C ILE A 10 15.25 -33.10 23.97
N VAL A 11 16.34 -33.20 23.18
CA VAL A 11 16.71 -32.17 22.20
C VAL A 11 15.74 -32.12 21.01
N ALA A 12 15.12 -33.24 20.64
CA ALA A 12 14.11 -33.29 19.57
C ALA A 12 12.77 -32.62 19.93
N CYS A 13 12.46 -32.45 21.23
CA CYS A 13 11.23 -31.81 21.69
C CYS A 13 11.24 -30.27 21.62
N ILE A 14 12.36 -29.64 21.26
CA ILE A 14 12.53 -28.18 21.42
C ILE A 14 12.32 -27.42 20.08
N TYR A 15 12.31 -28.09 18.91
CA TYR A 15 12.35 -27.40 17.60
C TYR A 15 11.37 -27.90 16.52
N ALA A 16 10.18 -28.40 16.86
CA ALA A 16 9.17 -28.63 15.80
C ALA A 16 7.70 -28.52 16.26
N PRO A 17 7.24 -27.39 16.84
CA PRO A 17 5.83 -27.23 17.08
C PRO A 17 5.18 -26.74 15.78
N PHE A 18 4.56 -27.62 15.01
CA PHE A 18 3.17 -27.45 14.54
C PHE A 18 2.71 -28.52 13.54
N ILE A 19 3.57 -29.03 12.65
CA ILE A 19 3.12 -29.91 11.55
C ILE A 19 3.13 -31.39 11.95
N ILE A 20 4.10 -31.82 12.77
CA ILE A 20 4.21 -33.22 13.22
C ILE A 20 3.11 -33.58 14.22
N GLY A 21 2.74 -32.63 15.10
CA GLY A 21 1.71 -32.85 16.12
C GLY A 21 0.31 -33.03 15.54
N PHE A 22 -0.04 -32.35 14.44
CA PHE A 22 -1.40 -32.38 13.91
C PHE A 22 -1.71 -33.68 13.15
N LEU A 23 -0.72 -34.25 12.43
CA LEU A 23 -0.86 -35.62 11.93
C LEU A 23 -0.88 -36.60 13.12
N TYR A 24 0.07 -36.57 14.04
CA TYR A 24 0.11 -37.55 15.15
C TYR A 24 -1.17 -37.61 16.01
N LEU A 25 -1.84 -36.47 16.24
CA LEU A 25 -3.00 -36.36 17.13
C LEU A 25 -4.31 -36.88 16.48
N VAL A 26 -4.39 -36.93 15.14
CA VAL A 26 -5.55 -37.46 14.41
C VAL A 26 -5.38 -38.93 14.02
N ILE A 27 -4.16 -39.38 13.70
CA ILE A 27 -3.94 -40.71 13.09
C ILE A 27 -3.30 -41.79 13.97
N GLY A 28 -2.92 -41.53 15.23
CA GLY A 28 -2.64 -42.57 16.23
C GLY A 28 -1.76 -43.76 15.81
N VAL A 29 -0.88 -43.61 14.81
CA VAL A 29 -0.13 -44.72 14.21
C VAL A 29 1.27 -44.23 13.85
N PRO A 30 2.34 -44.93 14.27
CA PRO A 30 3.70 -44.61 13.86
C PRO A 30 3.83 -44.84 12.35
N LEU A 31 4.05 -43.76 11.62
CA LEU A 31 4.26 -43.81 10.17
C LEU A 31 5.73 -44.16 9.93
N ASN A 32 6.09 -45.46 9.90
CA ASN A 32 7.45 -45.93 9.58
C ASN A 32 7.51 -46.73 8.26
N ASP A 33 6.41 -46.79 7.49
CA ASP A 33 6.30 -47.55 6.23
C ASP A 33 5.60 -46.74 5.13
N LYS A 34 6.26 -46.56 3.98
CA LYS A 34 5.77 -45.83 2.79
C LYS A 34 4.46 -46.39 2.26
N ASN A 35 4.28 -47.71 2.29
CA ASN A 35 3.04 -48.35 1.82
C ASN A 35 1.84 -48.01 2.72
N ASN A 36 2.07 -47.79 4.02
CA ASN A 36 1.03 -47.37 4.96
C ASN A 36 0.66 -45.89 4.76
N PHE A 37 1.66 -45.06 4.45
CA PHE A 37 1.44 -43.67 4.09
C PHE A 37 0.63 -43.52 2.79
N ASP A 38 1.00 -44.21 1.72
CA ASP A 38 0.28 -44.15 0.43
C ASP A 38 -1.18 -44.59 0.54
N LYS A 39 -1.44 -45.67 1.31
CA LYS A 39 -2.82 -46.12 1.59
C LYS A 39 -3.63 -45.07 2.33
N LYS A 40 -3.02 -44.33 3.26
CA LYS A 40 -3.68 -43.25 3.98
C LYS A 40 -3.94 -42.04 3.10
N VAL A 41 -2.99 -41.66 2.24
CA VAL A 41 -3.23 -40.61 1.24
C VAL A 41 -4.41 -40.99 0.35
N GLN A 42 -4.48 -42.24 -0.13
CA GLN A 42 -5.63 -42.73 -0.90
C GLN A 42 -6.94 -42.70 -0.11
N GLN A 43 -6.93 -43.06 1.18
CA GLN A 43 -8.11 -42.98 2.04
C GLN A 43 -8.58 -41.52 2.18
N TYR A 44 -7.67 -40.60 2.42
CA TYR A 44 -7.96 -39.16 2.50
C TYR A 44 -8.43 -38.62 1.15
N GLU A 45 -7.87 -39.05 0.03
CA GLU A 45 -8.36 -38.70 -1.31
C GLU A 45 -9.81 -39.16 -1.50
N ASN A 46 -10.18 -40.35 -1.01
CA ASN A 46 -11.55 -40.83 -1.09
C ASN A 46 -12.49 -40.01 -0.19
N MET A 47 -12.06 -39.66 1.03
CA MET A 47 -12.81 -38.77 1.93
C MET A 47 -12.98 -37.39 1.31
N ALA A 48 -11.92 -36.84 0.74
CA ALA A 48 -11.93 -35.54 0.07
C ALA A 48 -12.82 -35.56 -1.19
N LYS A 49 -12.83 -36.65 -1.96
CA LYS A 49 -13.79 -36.88 -3.07
C LYS A 49 -15.23 -36.96 -2.58
N SER A 50 -15.47 -37.47 -1.37
CA SER A 50 -16.80 -37.48 -0.74
C SER A 50 -17.23 -36.13 -0.15
N GLY A 51 -16.39 -35.09 -0.25
CA GLY A 51 -16.69 -33.74 0.24
C GLY A 51 -16.21 -33.45 1.67
N ASP A 52 -15.32 -34.26 2.24
CA ASP A 52 -14.76 -34.00 3.56
C ASP A 52 -13.81 -32.78 3.52
N VAL A 53 -14.22 -31.70 4.19
CA VAL A 53 -13.51 -30.41 4.27
C VAL A 53 -12.13 -30.55 4.93
N LEU A 54 -12.00 -31.38 5.97
CA LEU A 54 -10.73 -31.57 6.66
C LEU A 54 -9.76 -32.33 5.77
N ALA A 55 -10.24 -33.40 5.14
CA ALA A 55 -9.43 -34.20 4.22
C ALA A 55 -8.93 -33.38 3.04
N GLN A 56 -9.77 -32.53 2.44
CA GLN A 56 -9.36 -31.63 1.37
C GLN A 56 -8.32 -30.60 1.84
N SER A 57 -8.48 -30.04 3.04
CA SER A 57 -7.54 -29.06 3.61
C SER A 57 -6.16 -29.70 3.83
N ASP A 58 -6.16 -30.90 4.38
CA ASP A 58 -4.94 -31.61 4.72
C ASP A 58 -4.20 -32.07 3.47
N LEU A 59 -4.91 -32.56 2.45
CA LEU A 59 -4.33 -32.87 1.14
C LEU A 59 -3.75 -31.63 0.46
N ALA A 60 -4.47 -30.51 0.47
CA ALA A 60 -4.00 -29.27 -0.15
C ALA A 60 -2.67 -28.79 0.47
N LYS A 61 -2.54 -28.88 1.80
CA LYS A 61 -1.31 -28.58 2.54
C LYS A 61 -0.21 -29.59 2.30
N LEU A 62 -0.55 -30.89 2.26
CA LEU A 62 0.39 -31.97 1.98
C LEU A 62 1.08 -31.78 0.63
N TYR A 63 0.29 -31.61 -0.44
CA TYR A 63 0.86 -31.42 -1.79
C TYR A 63 1.60 -30.11 -1.96
N LYS A 64 1.20 -29.03 -1.26
CA LYS A 64 1.90 -27.74 -1.30
C LYS A 64 3.29 -27.83 -0.68
N ASN A 65 3.41 -28.50 0.46
CA ASN A 65 4.63 -28.50 1.24
C ASN A 65 5.60 -29.61 0.81
N GLY A 66 5.16 -30.59 0.02
CA GLY A 66 5.94 -31.76 -0.39
C GLY A 66 6.34 -32.69 0.76
N ASN A 67 6.15 -32.25 2.01
CA ASN A 67 6.63 -32.92 3.21
C ASN A 67 5.55 -33.82 3.80
N GLY A 68 5.62 -35.11 3.47
CA GLY A 68 5.40 -36.13 4.50
C GLY A 68 6.62 -36.10 5.41
N ILE A 69 6.49 -35.66 6.67
CA ILE A 69 7.63 -35.56 7.61
C ILE A 69 7.99 -36.96 8.13
N LEU A 70 8.44 -37.79 7.21
CA LEU A 70 8.78 -39.18 7.43
C LEU A 70 10.07 -39.39 6.68
N PHE A 71 11.11 -39.72 7.44
CA PHE A 71 12.53 -39.50 7.17
C PHE A 71 13.13 -39.81 5.78
N ASP A 72 12.39 -40.34 4.81
CA ASP A 72 12.85 -40.58 3.43
C ASP A 72 11.70 -40.62 2.37
N ILE A 73 10.51 -40.08 2.68
CA ILE A 73 9.37 -40.09 1.74
C ILE A 73 9.16 -38.69 1.16
N ASP A 74 9.77 -38.45 0.01
CA ASP A 74 9.48 -37.29 -0.84
C ASP A 74 8.23 -37.59 -1.67
N TYR A 75 7.11 -36.94 -1.33
CA TYR A 75 5.89 -37.02 -2.16
C TYR A 75 5.96 -36.10 -3.39
N GLY A 76 7.01 -35.29 -3.48
CA GLY A 76 7.13 -34.20 -4.42
C GLY A 76 6.18 -33.06 -4.05
N VAL A 77 6.62 -31.84 -4.31
CA VAL A 77 5.71 -30.70 -4.33
C VAL A 77 4.81 -30.85 -5.57
N ASP A 78 3.51 -31.13 -5.37
CA ASP A 78 2.51 -31.18 -6.44
C ASP A 78 1.58 -29.97 -6.32
N LEU A 79 2.07 -28.83 -6.82
CA LEU A 79 1.35 -27.56 -6.74
C LEU A 79 0.01 -27.61 -7.51
N GLN A 80 -0.10 -28.45 -8.54
CA GLN A 80 -1.32 -28.58 -9.34
C GLN A 80 -2.42 -29.31 -8.54
N LYS A 81 -2.09 -30.42 -7.86
CA LYS A 81 -3.04 -31.09 -6.96
C LYS A 81 -3.38 -30.24 -5.74
N SER A 82 -2.42 -29.46 -5.23
CA SER A 82 -2.69 -28.51 -4.16
C SER A 82 -3.73 -27.47 -4.59
N ALA A 83 -3.54 -26.85 -5.76
CA ALA A 83 -4.49 -25.90 -6.34
C ALA A 83 -5.88 -26.52 -6.53
N TYR A 84 -5.94 -27.75 -7.05
CA TYR A 84 -7.20 -28.48 -7.21
C TYR A 84 -7.96 -28.62 -5.90
N TRP A 85 -7.30 -29.08 -4.82
CA TRP A 85 -7.99 -29.27 -3.54
C TRP A 85 -8.39 -27.96 -2.85
N TYR A 86 -7.57 -26.90 -2.98
CA TYR A 86 -7.99 -25.57 -2.54
C TYR A 86 -9.21 -25.05 -3.31
N GLU A 87 -9.30 -25.31 -4.61
CA GLU A 87 -10.46 -24.93 -5.41
C GLU A 87 -11.73 -25.71 -4.98
N GLN A 88 -11.63 -27.02 -4.72
CA GLN A 88 -12.76 -27.81 -4.22
C GLN A 88 -13.28 -27.31 -2.87
N LEU A 89 -12.38 -26.89 -1.98
CA LEU A 89 -12.76 -26.25 -0.71
C LEU A 89 -13.36 -24.86 -0.89
N ALA A 90 -12.81 -24.08 -1.81
CA ALA A 90 -13.29 -22.75 -2.12
C ALA A 90 -14.72 -22.78 -2.67
N LEU A 91 -15.02 -23.78 -3.51
CA LEU A 91 -16.36 -24.06 -4.03
C LEU A 91 -17.37 -24.45 -2.94
N GLN A 92 -16.90 -25.02 -1.82
CA GLN A 92 -17.73 -25.30 -0.64
C GLN A 92 -17.91 -24.08 0.29
N GLY A 93 -17.40 -22.91 -0.11
CA GLY A 93 -17.58 -21.66 0.64
C GLY A 93 -16.52 -21.40 1.70
N ASN A 94 -15.45 -22.22 1.81
CA ASN A 94 -14.42 -21.97 2.81
C ASN A 94 -13.62 -20.70 2.50
N ALA A 95 -13.77 -19.66 3.33
CA ALA A 95 -13.16 -18.35 3.10
C ALA A 95 -11.62 -18.37 3.01
N GLU A 96 -10.94 -19.20 3.81
CA GLU A 96 -9.48 -19.33 3.77
C GLU A 96 -9.03 -20.02 2.48
N ALA A 97 -9.73 -21.08 2.05
CA ALA A 97 -9.45 -21.74 0.79
C ALA A 97 -9.69 -20.83 -0.41
N GLN A 98 -10.74 -20.00 -0.37
CA GLN A 98 -10.99 -18.96 -1.38
C GLN A 98 -9.84 -17.94 -1.44
N TYR A 99 -9.33 -17.50 -0.29
CA TYR A 99 -8.14 -16.65 -0.24
C TYR A 99 -6.90 -17.36 -0.83
N LYS A 100 -6.67 -18.63 -0.46
CA LYS A 100 -5.53 -19.40 -0.96
C LYS A 100 -5.57 -19.68 -2.46
N ILE A 101 -6.72 -20.07 -3.00
CA ILE A 101 -6.85 -20.29 -4.44
C ILE A 101 -6.71 -18.98 -5.22
N ALA A 102 -7.13 -17.85 -4.65
CA ALA A 102 -6.87 -16.52 -5.22
C ALA A 102 -5.37 -16.20 -5.30
N GLU A 103 -4.61 -16.43 -4.21
CA GLU A 103 -3.14 -16.28 -4.20
C GLU A 103 -2.47 -17.19 -5.26
N ILE A 104 -2.98 -18.41 -5.42
CA ILE A 104 -2.49 -19.38 -6.41
C ILE A 104 -2.73 -18.86 -7.84
N TYR A 105 -3.95 -18.42 -8.17
CA TYR A 105 -4.28 -17.86 -9.48
C TYR A 105 -3.52 -16.56 -9.77
N GLN A 106 -3.29 -15.72 -8.76
CA GLN A 106 -2.56 -14.45 -8.92
C GLN A 106 -1.09 -14.70 -9.26
N ASN A 107 -0.46 -15.67 -8.59
CA ASN A 107 0.99 -15.91 -8.69
C ASN A 107 1.35 -17.05 -9.66
N GLY A 108 0.36 -17.80 -10.16
CA GLY A 108 0.59 -18.93 -11.06
C GLY A 108 1.26 -20.13 -10.38
N ILE A 109 0.87 -20.44 -9.14
CA ILE A 109 1.51 -21.50 -8.34
C ILE A 109 0.91 -22.85 -8.73
N GLY A 110 1.58 -23.61 -9.60
CA GLY A 110 1.13 -24.93 -10.04
C GLY A 110 0.02 -24.92 -11.11
N ILE A 111 -0.55 -23.75 -11.40
CA ILE A 111 -1.50 -23.51 -12.49
C ILE A 111 -1.16 -22.17 -13.16
N PRO A 112 -1.60 -21.92 -14.41
CA PRO A 112 -1.35 -20.63 -15.06
C PRO A 112 -1.93 -19.44 -14.30
N VAL A 113 -1.26 -18.29 -14.40
CA VAL A 113 -1.78 -17.02 -13.84
C VAL A 113 -3.13 -16.68 -14.46
N ASN A 114 -4.10 -16.36 -13.62
CA ASN A 114 -5.40 -15.84 -14.04
C ASN A 114 -5.89 -14.79 -13.03
N LEU A 115 -5.67 -13.52 -13.35
CA LEU A 115 -6.02 -12.41 -12.46
C LEU A 115 -7.54 -12.24 -12.29
N GLN A 116 -8.35 -12.65 -13.27
CA GLN A 116 -9.81 -12.59 -13.18
C GLN A 116 -10.31 -13.60 -12.14
N ASN A 117 -9.84 -14.85 -12.22
CA ASN A 117 -10.16 -15.87 -11.21
C ASN A 117 -9.61 -15.48 -9.83
N ALA A 118 -8.39 -14.91 -9.77
CA ALA A 118 -7.83 -14.43 -8.51
C ALA A 118 -8.74 -13.36 -7.86
N SER A 119 -9.16 -12.36 -8.64
CA SER A 119 -10.05 -11.30 -8.14
C SER A 119 -11.41 -11.83 -7.71
N TYR A 120 -11.99 -12.74 -8.49
CA TYR A 120 -13.24 -13.41 -8.14
C TYR A 120 -13.13 -14.13 -6.78
N TRP A 121 -12.08 -14.93 -6.58
CA TRP A 121 -11.92 -15.68 -5.34
C TRP A 121 -11.56 -14.80 -4.14
N TYR A 122 -10.76 -13.73 -4.33
CA TYR A 122 -10.58 -12.72 -3.29
C TYR A 122 -11.91 -12.06 -2.92
N GLU A 123 -12.78 -11.75 -3.87
CA GLU A 123 -14.10 -11.21 -3.60
C GLU A 123 -14.97 -12.15 -2.78
N GLN A 124 -15.03 -13.44 -3.14
CA GLN A 124 -15.79 -14.42 -2.35
C GLN A 124 -15.28 -14.51 -0.90
N SER A 125 -13.96 -14.50 -0.71
CA SER A 125 -13.35 -14.52 0.64
C SER A 125 -13.56 -13.20 1.39
N ALA A 126 -13.47 -12.07 0.69
CA ALA A 126 -13.64 -10.73 1.24
C ALA A 126 -15.08 -10.47 1.73
N LEU A 127 -16.08 -11.01 1.03
CA LEU A 127 -17.49 -10.98 1.44
C LEU A 127 -17.74 -11.76 2.75
N GLN A 128 -16.85 -12.70 3.09
CA GLN A 128 -16.87 -13.44 4.35
C GLN A 128 -16.01 -12.78 5.45
N ASN A 129 -15.68 -11.50 5.30
CA ASN A 129 -14.87 -10.71 6.24
C ASN A 129 -13.42 -11.16 6.40
N ASN A 130 -12.86 -11.90 5.43
CA ASN A 130 -11.41 -12.14 5.41
C ASN A 130 -10.67 -10.83 5.10
N SER A 131 -9.99 -10.28 6.11
CA SER A 131 -9.37 -8.97 6.00
C SER A 131 -8.17 -8.95 5.04
N TYR A 132 -7.44 -10.06 4.89
CA TYR A 132 -6.37 -10.19 3.89
C TYR A 132 -6.94 -10.22 2.48
N ALA A 133 -8.04 -10.94 2.24
CA ALA A 133 -8.72 -10.95 0.95
C ALA A 133 -9.26 -9.56 0.57
N GLN A 134 -9.85 -8.85 1.54
CA GLN A 134 -10.32 -7.47 1.35
C GLN A 134 -9.18 -6.54 0.95
N PHE A 135 -8.01 -6.67 1.57
CA PHE A 135 -6.82 -5.88 1.21
C PHE A 135 -6.34 -6.17 -0.21
N GLN A 136 -6.24 -7.45 -0.59
CA GLN A 136 -5.81 -7.83 -1.94
C GLN A 136 -6.83 -7.41 -3.01
N LEU A 137 -8.12 -7.51 -2.71
CA LEU A 137 -9.16 -7.02 -3.61
C LEU A 137 -9.08 -5.51 -3.81
N ALA A 138 -8.76 -4.75 -2.76
CA ALA A 138 -8.52 -3.31 -2.86
C ALA A 138 -7.31 -2.98 -3.76
N GLU A 139 -6.22 -3.75 -3.66
CA GLU A 139 -5.06 -3.65 -4.56
C GLU A 139 -5.45 -3.97 -6.01
N ASN A 140 -6.30 -4.98 -6.23
CA ASN A 140 -6.81 -5.34 -7.57
C ASN A 140 -7.64 -4.20 -8.18
N TRP A 141 -8.57 -3.61 -7.43
CA TRP A 141 -9.34 -2.44 -7.88
C TRP A 141 -8.46 -1.21 -8.13
N LYS A 142 -7.42 -0.99 -7.31
CA LYS A 142 -6.49 0.13 -7.47
C LYS A 142 -5.65 0.00 -8.75
N ASN A 143 -5.21 -1.22 -9.07
CA ASN A 143 -4.28 -1.49 -10.16
C ASN A 143 -4.98 -1.93 -11.46
N GLY A 144 -6.25 -2.31 -11.38
CA GLY A 144 -6.96 -2.93 -12.49
C GLY A 144 -6.55 -4.38 -12.75
N ALA A 145 -6.12 -5.11 -11.72
CA ALA A 145 -5.68 -6.49 -11.85
C ALA A 145 -6.88 -7.42 -11.78
N GLY A 146 -7.29 -8.01 -12.91
CA GLY A 146 -8.44 -8.93 -12.97
C GLY A 146 -9.82 -8.27 -12.87
N VAL A 147 -9.87 -6.98 -12.53
CA VAL A 147 -11.06 -6.12 -12.51
C VAL A 147 -10.72 -4.78 -13.16
N PRO A 148 -11.69 -4.02 -13.71
CA PRO A 148 -11.43 -2.67 -14.18
C PRO A 148 -10.95 -1.77 -13.04
N LYS A 149 -9.94 -0.92 -13.30
CA LYS A 149 -9.43 0.00 -12.28
C LYS A 149 -10.53 0.93 -11.76
N ASN A 150 -10.73 0.95 -10.44
CA ASN A 150 -11.70 1.81 -9.77
C ASN A 150 -11.19 2.19 -8.37
N ASN A 151 -10.82 3.46 -8.21
CA ASN A 151 -10.29 3.98 -6.95
C ASN A 151 -11.32 3.99 -5.81
N ASN A 152 -12.61 4.22 -6.11
CA ASN A 152 -13.65 4.23 -5.09
C ASN A 152 -13.86 2.83 -4.50
N ASN A 153 -13.86 1.79 -5.36
CA ASN A 153 -13.91 0.40 -4.90
C ASN A 153 -12.65 0.02 -4.13
N ALA A 154 -11.47 0.50 -4.55
CA ALA A 154 -10.24 0.30 -3.80
C ALA A 154 -10.31 0.88 -2.39
N ILE A 155 -10.74 2.15 -2.26
CA ILE A 155 -10.93 2.81 -0.96
C ILE A 155 -11.94 2.05 -0.10
N TYR A 156 -13.09 1.66 -0.67
CA TYR A 156 -14.10 0.87 0.03
C TYR A 156 -13.52 -0.41 0.64
N TRP A 157 -12.78 -1.20 -0.15
CA TRP A 157 -12.22 -2.47 0.31
C TRP A 157 -11.03 -2.28 1.27
N TYR A 158 -10.19 -1.25 1.11
CA TYR A 158 -9.19 -0.90 2.13
C TYR A 158 -9.86 -0.54 3.45
N THR A 159 -10.93 0.27 3.43
CA THR A 159 -11.67 0.62 4.65
C THR A 159 -12.25 -0.61 5.31
N LYS A 160 -12.89 -1.52 4.55
CA LYS A 160 -13.42 -2.79 5.09
C LYS A 160 -12.34 -3.66 5.72
N SER A 161 -11.19 -3.78 5.06
CA SER A 161 -10.04 -4.52 5.60
C SER A 161 -9.51 -3.90 6.90
N ALA A 162 -9.42 -2.57 6.96
CA ALA A 162 -8.98 -1.81 8.14
C ALA A 162 -10.00 -1.86 9.30
N GLU A 163 -11.30 -1.93 9.00
CA GLU A 163 -12.36 -2.19 9.98
C GLU A 163 -12.18 -3.57 10.60
N ASN A 164 -11.79 -4.57 9.80
CA ASN A 164 -11.47 -5.94 10.21
C ASN A 164 -10.02 -6.12 10.71
N ASN A 165 -9.45 -5.07 11.31
CA ASN A 165 -8.17 -5.10 12.01
C ASN A 165 -6.92 -5.44 11.17
N ASN A 166 -6.99 -5.30 9.83
CA ASN A 166 -5.80 -5.42 9.00
C ASN A 166 -4.94 -4.15 9.10
N THR A 167 -3.74 -4.29 9.66
CA THR A 167 -2.81 -3.17 9.89
C THR A 167 -2.30 -2.56 8.59
N GLN A 168 -2.04 -3.35 7.56
CA GLN A 168 -1.61 -2.85 6.24
C GLN A 168 -2.70 -1.98 5.59
N ALA A 169 -3.97 -2.36 5.77
CA ALA A 169 -5.10 -1.59 5.29
C ALA A 169 -5.28 -0.29 6.08
N MET A 170 -5.12 -0.32 7.41
CA MET A 170 -5.14 0.87 8.27
C MET A 170 -4.06 1.89 7.87
N GLU A 171 -2.83 1.41 7.66
CA GLU A 171 -1.73 2.24 7.15
C GLU A 171 -2.11 2.88 5.81
N LYS A 172 -2.62 2.06 4.87
CA LYS A 172 -2.96 2.51 3.53
C LYS A 172 -4.06 3.58 3.55
N ILE A 173 -5.14 3.36 4.31
CA ILE A 173 -6.25 4.31 4.36
C ILE A 173 -5.86 5.61 5.08
N GLY A 174 -5.04 5.53 6.12
CA GLY A 174 -4.47 6.70 6.79
C GLY A 174 -3.61 7.54 5.84
N ILE A 175 -2.74 6.91 5.04
CA ILE A 175 -1.94 7.59 4.02
C ILE A 175 -2.83 8.19 2.91
N ILE A 176 -3.85 7.46 2.45
CA ILE A 176 -4.78 7.94 1.41
C ILE A 176 -5.41 9.27 1.84
N TYR A 177 -5.92 9.36 3.06
CA TYR A 177 -6.52 10.60 3.57
C TYR A 177 -5.50 11.66 3.96
N HIS A 178 -4.31 11.29 4.43
CA HIS A 178 -3.26 12.25 4.73
C HIS A 178 -2.76 12.97 3.47
N ASP A 179 -2.49 12.20 2.41
CA ASP A 179 -1.86 12.70 1.19
C ASP A 179 -2.87 13.09 0.11
N GLY A 180 -4.15 12.70 0.25
CA GLY A 180 -5.19 12.97 -0.74
C GLY A 180 -5.02 12.12 -2.00
N LEU A 181 -4.75 10.83 -1.81
CA LEU A 181 -4.50 9.88 -2.90
C LEU A 181 -5.78 9.33 -3.48
N LEU A 182 -5.68 8.63 -4.61
CA LEU A 182 -6.80 7.91 -5.25
C LEU A 182 -8.02 8.80 -5.59
N GLY A 183 -7.84 10.13 -5.65
CA GLY A 183 -8.90 11.08 -6.02
C GLY A 183 -9.75 11.57 -4.85
N VAL A 184 -9.40 11.25 -3.61
CA VAL A 184 -10.03 11.86 -2.43
C VAL A 184 -9.28 13.10 -1.95
N ALA A 185 -10.01 14.06 -1.39
CA ALA A 185 -9.40 15.21 -0.73
C ALA A 185 -8.67 14.79 0.55
N LYS A 186 -7.65 15.56 0.92
CA LYS A 186 -6.96 15.38 2.21
C LYS A 186 -7.97 15.54 3.35
N ASN A 187 -7.93 14.61 4.29
CA ASN A 187 -8.72 14.65 5.51
C ASN A 187 -7.84 14.31 6.71
N LYS A 188 -7.39 15.35 7.42
CA LYS A 188 -6.49 15.21 8.57
C LYS A 188 -7.12 14.44 9.72
N GLU A 189 -8.41 14.64 9.97
CA GLU A 189 -9.13 13.98 11.07
C GLU A 189 -9.25 12.48 10.81
N LEU A 190 -9.64 12.08 9.59
CA LEU A 190 -9.70 10.67 9.22
C LEU A 190 -8.31 10.04 9.24
N ALA A 191 -7.29 10.69 8.69
CA ALA A 191 -5.92 10.20 8.73
C ALA A 191 -5.44 9.99 10.17
N LEU A 192 -5.67 10.98 11.05
CA LEU A 192 -5.33 10.90 12.47
C LEU A 192 -6.03 9.73 13.14
N SER A 193 -7.34 9.56 12.92
CA SER A 193 -8.11 8.47 13.52
C SER A 193 -7.59 7.08 13.13
N TRP A 194 -7.21 6.88 11.87
CA TRP A 194 -6.66 5.60 11.40
C TRP A 194 -5.26 5.34 11.94
N PHE A 195 -4.40 6.35 11.99
CA PHE A 195 -3.06 6.20 12.56
C PHE A 195 -3.07 5.98 14.07
N GLN A 196 -3.98 6.62 14.80
CA GLN A 196 -4.19 6.36 16.23
C GLN A 196 -4.71 4.94 16.46
N LYS A 197 -5.72 4.51 15.70
CA LYS A 197 -6.22 3.12 15.75
C LYS A 197 -5.10 2.11 15.51
N LEU A 198 -4.23 2.38 14.54
CA LEU A 198 -3.08 1.54 14.22
C LEU A 198 -2.03 1.51 15.33
N ARG A 199 -1.70 2.67 15.93
CA ARG A 199 -0.78 2.77 17.09
C ARG A 199 -1.26 1.95 18.28
N ASP A 200 -2.57 1.92 18.50
CA ASP A 200 -3.18 1.27 19.65
C ASP A 200 -3.42 -0.25 19.42
N MET A 201 -3.06 -0.78 18.24
CA MET A 201 -3.15 -2.22 17.93
C MET A 201 -2.14 -3.04 18.74
N PRO A 202 -2.56 -4.17 19.35
CA PRO A 202 -1.67 -5.00 20.15
C PRO A 202 -0.57 -5.63 19.29
N ASN A 203 0.67 -5.62 19.81
CA ASN A 203 1.86 -6.20 19.17
C ASN A 203 2.21 -5.62 17.78
N TYR A 204 1.62 -4.49 17.38
CA TYR A 204 2.01 -3.79 16.16
C TYR A 204 3.05 -2.71 16.47
N ILE A 205 4.20 -2.78 15.81
CA ILE A 205 5.23 -1.74 15.91
C ILE A 205 5.02 -0.77 14.76
N ILE A 206 4.51 0.39 15.11
CA ILE A 206 4.29 1.48 14.16
C ILE A 206 5.62 1.95 13.55
N ASN A 207 5.65 2.00 12.21
CA ASN A 207 6.85 2.38 11.48
C ASN A 207 7.13 3.89 11.58
N SER A 208 8.37 4.29 11.29
CA SER A 208 8.84 5.67 11.45
C SER A 208 8.09 6.69 10.58
N ASP A 209 7.65 6.32 9.37
CA ASP A 209 6.89 7.21 8.48
C ASP A 209 5.51 7.53 9.07
N ILE A 210 4.79 6.51 9.53
CA ILE A 210 3.48 6.71 10.16
C ILE A 210 3.62 7.46 11.49
N ASN A 211 4.65 7.16 12.29
CA ASN A 211 4.93 7.92 13.52
C ASN A 211 5.18 9.40 13.24
N ALA A 212 5.95 9.72 12.20
CA ALA A 212 6.19 11.11 11.81
C ALA A 212 4.91 11.81 11.37
N ARG A 213 4.10 11.16 10.52
CA ARG A 213 2.80 11.68 10.07
C ARG A 213 1.87 11.92 11.25
N LEU A 214 1.79 10.96 12.18
CA LEU A 214 0.99 11.06 13.39
C LEU A 214 1.42 12.25 14.26
N TYR A 215 2.73 12.42 14.48
CA TYR A 215 3.28 13.54 15.24
C TYR A 215 2.88 14.91 14.65
N PHE A 216 2.99 15.09 13.33
CA PHE A 216 2.62 16.35 12.66
C PHE A 216 1.10 16.60 12.63
N LEU A 217 0.29 15.54 12.64
CA LEU A 217 -1.16 15.64 12.76
C LEU A 217 -1.59 16.01 14.18
N GLU A 218 -0.93 15.46 15.20
CA GLU A 218 -1.21 15.74 16.62
C GLU A 218 -0.67 17.12 17.06
N ASN A 219 0.40 17.60 16.42
CA ASN A 219 1.04 18.89 16.70
C ASN A 219 1.01 19.79 15.47
N PRO A 220 -0.18 20.28 15.06
CA PRO A 220 -0.27 21.17 13.92
C PRO A 220 0.52 22.44 14.19
N ILE A 221 1.51 22.72 13.34
CA ILE A 221 2.26 23.97 13.41
C ILE A 221 1.28 25.10 13.07
N GLU A 222 0.92 25.90 14.08
CA GLU A 222 0.26 27.18 13.84
C GLU A 222 1.28 28.09 13.15
N ILE A 223 1.23 28.12 11.82
CA ILE A 223 1.86 29.19 11.08
C ILE A 223 1.03 30.44 11.41
N ALA A 224 1.46 31.19 12.43
CA ALA A 224 0.90 32.50 12.71
C ALA A 224 0.80 33.24 11.38
N LYS A 225 -0.41 33.64 10.98
CA LYS A 225 -0.57 34.53 9.82
C LYS A 225 0.42 35.68 10.04
N PRO A 226 1.32 35.98 9.09
CA PRO A 226 2.22 37.11 9.26
C PRO A 226 1.32 38.32 9.55
N GLN A 227 1.44 38.88 10.75
CA GLN A 227 0.85 40.17 11.04
C GLN A 227 1.49 41.12 10.03
N GLN A 228 0.72 41.55 9.03
CA GLN A 228 1.15 42.65 8.20
C GLN A 228 1.30 43.83 9.15
N PRO A 229 2.52 44.36 9.39
CA PRO A 229 2.63 45.57 10.19
C PRO A 229 1.84 46.65 9.44
N GLU A 230 0.80 47.19 10.07
CA GLU A 230 0.19 48.43 9.59
C GLU A 230 1.31 49.48 9.57
N LEU A 231 1.82 49.77 8.38
CA LEU A 231 2.71 50.90 8.16
C LEU A 231 1.90 52.17 8.42
N GLN A 232 1.95 52.68 9.65
CA GLN A 232 1.54 54.03 9.94
C GLN A 232 2.56 54.98 9.30
N ILE A 233 2.27 55.39 8.06
CA ILE A 233 3.02 56.44 7.37
C ILE A 233 2.64 57.75 8.07
N PRO A 234 3.57 58.47 8.74
CA PRO A 234 3.26 59.77 9.30
C PRO A 234 2.90 60.72 8.16
N GLN A 235 1.74 61.38 8.23
CA GLN A 235 1.42 62.44 7.28
C GLN A 235 2.36 63.62 7.53
N GLN A 236 3.42 63.73 6.73
CA GLN A 236 4.20 64.95 6.65
C GLN A 236 3.31 66.03 6.03
N GLN A 237 3.01 67.06 6.81
CA GLN A 237 2.43 68.30 6.27
C GLN A 237 3.50 68.98 5.43
N TYR A 238 3.37 68.88 4.11
CA TYR A 238 4.14 69.70 3.19
C TYR A 238 3.62 71.13 3.27
N THR A 239 4.37 72.01 3.95
CA THR A 239 4.15 73.45 3.80
C THR A 239 4.65 73.88 2.43
N ASN A 240 3.70 74.28 1.58
CA ASN A 240 3.94 74.79 0.25
C ASN A 240 4.63 76.16 0.33
N THR A 241 5.95 76.21 0.14
CA THR A 241 6.65 77.48 -0.14
C THR A 241 7.02 77.51 -1.62
N ASN A 242 6.05 77.94 -2.43
CA ASN A 242 6.32 78.43 -3.78
C ASN A 242 7.23 79.67 -3.69
N LYS A 243 8.53 79.49 -3.92
CA LYS A 243 9.40 80.59 -4.35
C LYS A 243 9.61 80.48 -5.85
N TYR A 244 8.89 81.35 -6.56
CA TYR A 244 9.09 81.66 -7.97
C TYR A 244 10.50 82.23 -8.16
N TYR A 245 11.31 81.61 -9.01
CA TYR A 245 12.54 82.22 -9.55
C TYR A 245 12.37 82.37 -11.07
N PRO A 246 12.59 83.56 -11.66
CA PRO A 246 12.40 83.78 -13.09
C PRO A 246 13.53 83.13 -13.91
N SER A 247 13.16 82.66 -15.09
CA SER A 247 14.01 82.07 -16.11
C SER A 247 15.02 83.05 -16.70
N GLU A 248 16.28 82.64 -16.83
CA GLU A 248 17.22 83.25 -17.77
C GLU A 248 17.61 82.25 -18.88
N HIS A 249 17.71 82.82 -20.07
CA HIS A 249 17.88 82.22 -21.39
C HIS A 249 19.28 81.60 -21.65
N TYR A 250 19.47 81.15 -22.89
CA TYR A 250 20.62 80.50 -23.55
C TYR A 250 20.54 78.97 -23.49
N GLY A 251 20.45 78.23 -24.60
CA GLY A 251 20.70 78.53 -26.01
C GLY A 251 21.49 77.35 -26.60
N TYR A 252 20.91 76.68 -27.59
CA TYR A 252 21.56 75.82 -28.59
C TYR A 252 22.67 74.83 -28.15
N SER A 253 22.44 73.52 -28.34
CA SER A 253 22.85 72.83 -29.58
C SER A 253 23.10 71.32 -29.41
N LYS A 254 22.75 70.59 -30.48
CA LYS A 254 23.35 69.35 -30.98
C LYS A 254 23.01 68.02 -30.27
N GLU A 255 22.04 67.32 -30.86
CA GLU A 255 22.16 65.88 -31.19
C GLU A 255 23.39 65.65 -32.13
N PRO A 256 23.84 64.42 -32.51
CA PRO A 256 23.20 63.10 -32.41
C PRO A 256 24.17 61.89 -32.19
N THR A 257 23.65 60.67 -32.43
CA THR A 257 24.35 59.41 -32.80
C THR A 257 25.07 58.60 -31.70
N ALA A 258 24.55 57.41 -31.37
CA ALA A 258 24.94 56.08 -31.90
C ALA A 258 26.13 55.51 -31.08
N GLN A 259 26.18 54.27 -30.59
CA GLN A 259 26.06 52.97 -31.24
C GLN A 259 25.95 51.90 -30.15
N CYS A 260 25.31 50.78 -30.46
CA CYS A 260 25.29 49.56 -29.65
C CYS A 260 26.69 48.96 -29.50
N TRP A 261 27.06 48.53 -28.29
CA TRP A 261 28.05 47.48 -28.07
C TRP A 261 27.46 46.43 -27.13
N ASP A 262 27.42 45.20 -27.63
CA ASP A 262 27.08 43.98 -26.94
C ASP A 262 28.17 43.65 -25.91
N GLY A 263 27.78 43.22 -24.72
CA GLY A 263 28.71 43.01 -23.62
C GLY A 263 28.04 42.41 -22.40
N THR A 264 27.85 41.10 -22.43
CA THR A 264 27.52 40.26 -21.28
C THR A 264 28.43 40.58 -20.08
N TYR A 265 27.86 40.89 -18.91
CA TYR A 265 28.22 40.30 -17.61
C TYR A 265 27.18 40.66 -16.55
N SER A 266 26.92 39.67 -15.69
CA SER A 266 25.91 39.58 -14.65
C SER A 266 26.07 40.57 -13.48
N TYR A 267 24.95 41.10 -12.97
CA TYR A 267 24.34 40.77 -11.67
C TYR A 267 23.39 41.91 -11.22
N SER A 268 22.26 41.47 -10.65
CA SER A 268 21.39 42.19 -9.70
C SER A 268 20.34 43.20 -10.22
N LEU A 269 19.08 42.82 -9.90
CA LEU A 269 18.03 43.61 -9.25
C LEU A 269 17.56 44.91 -9.92
N GLY A 270 16.36 44.85 -10.51
CA GLY A 270 15.56 46.04 -10.79
C GLY A 270 14.14 45.70 -11.24
N ARG A 271 13.16 46.00 -10.39
CA ARG A 271 11.73 45.94 -10.70
C ARG A 271 11.33 46.93 -11.81
N ARG A 272 10.12 46.67 -12.32
CA ARG A 272 9.18 47.54 -13.07
C ARG A 272 9.48 47.55 -14.58
N GLY A 273 8.53 47.24 -15.45
CA GLY A 273 7.19 47.85 -15.54
C GLY A 273 7.41 49.34 -15.84
N VAL A 274 6.96 49.94 -16.92
CA VAL A 274 5.77 49.77 -17.77
C VAL A 274 6.09 50.61 -19.02
N CYS A 275 5.45 50.36 -20.16
CA CYS A 275 4.83 51.39 -21.02
C CYS A 275 4.51 50.81 -22.41
N SER A 276 3.28 50.30 -22.51
CA SER A 276 2.26 50.66 -23.48
C SER A 276 2.69 51.36 -24.79
N GLY A 277 2.35 50.73 -25.92
CA GLY A 277 2.24 51.38 -27.21
C GLY A 277 1.14 50.71 -28.04
N HIS A 278 -0.03 51.34 -28.08
CA HIS A 278 -1.12 51.03 -29.00
C HIS A 278 -0.69 51.28 -30.45
N GLY A 279 -1.27 50.49 -31.37
CA GLY A 279 -1.20 50.68 -32.83
C GLY A 279 -0.86 49.35 -33.49
N GLY A 280 -1.81 48.57 -33.99
CA GLY A 280 -2.75 49.01 -35.02
C GLY A 280 -2.30 48.41 -36.35
N VAL A 281 -2.85 47.22 -36.63
CA VAL A 281 -3.15 46.61 -37.93
C VAL A 281 -2.13 46.78 -39.08
N LYS A 282 -1.63 45.65 -39.60
CA LYS A 282 -1.62 45.36 -41.05
C LYS A 282 -1.31 43.87 -41.31
N TYR A 283 -2.26 43.24 -41.99
CA TYR A 283 -2.16 41.96 -42.69
C TYR A 283 -0.97 41.95 -43.65
N TRP A 284 -0.40 40.77 -43.93
CA TRP A 284 -0.17 40.26 -45.29
C TRP A 284 0.09 38.73 -45.25
N PHE A 285 -0.71 38.03 -46.07
CA PHE A 285 -0.61 36.68 -46.65
C PHE A 285 -0.22 35.46 -45.81
#